data_AF-A0A519S128-F1
#
_entry.id   AF-A0A519S128-F1
#
_cell.length_a   1.000
_cell.length_b   1.000
_cell.length_c   1.000
_cell.angle_alpha   90.00
_cell.angle_beta   90.00
_cell.angle_gamma   90.00
#
_symmetry.space_group_name_H-M   'P 1'
#
loop_
_entity.id
_entity.type
_entity.pdbx_description
1 polymer ?
#
loop_
_entity_poly.entity_id
_entity_poly.type
_entity_poly.pdbx_seq_one_letter_code
_entity_poly.pdbx_strand_id
1 'polypeptide(L)'
;MRFSLLPLLSLWLLGSCARPLSRPPATAAAPVAVAAAATFANPLLPSGADPWTIYYAGYYYYTHTTGSNLTLWKTKSLAELKTAEKKVVWTPPATGPNSREIWAPELHFLQGKWYIYYSADAGTNQTHRVWVLENSSPDPLQGTWIDRGKLADPANDRWAIDGSVFENKGQLYFIWSGWEGDTNGRQSIYLAPMRNPWTLAGPHVLVSTPTYAWERNGDLGATINPPHVDVNEGP
;
A
#
# COMPACT_ATOMS: atom_id res chain seq x y z
N MET A 1 -10.63 95.76 6.79
CA MET A 1 -10.75 95.86 8.26
C MET A 1 -9.63 95.00 8.86
N ARG A 2 -8.52 95.61 9.30
CA ARG A 2 -8.17 96.00 10.68
C ARG A 2 -7.61 94.84 11.54
N PHE A 3 -6.32 95.00 11.89
CA PHE A 3 -5.56 94.51 13.07
C PHE A 3 -5.32 92.99 13.17
N SER A 4 -4.18 92.45 13.63
CA SER A 4 -3.12 93.02 14.45
C SER A 4 -1.90 92.07 14.60
N LEU A 5 -0.75 92.68 14.95
CA LEU A 5 0.33 92.21 15.84
C LEU A 5 1.23 91.02 15.43
N LEU A 6 2.47 91.38 15.02
CA LEU A 6 3.68 90.55 15.13
C LEU A 6 4.22 90.53 16.56
N PRO A 7 4.91 89.43 16.96
CA PRO A 7 6.04 89.51 17.85
C PRO A 7 7.36 88.99 17.24
N LEU A 8 8.45 89.42 17.86
CA LEU A 8 9.86 89.30 17.50
C LEU A 8 10.33 87.86 17.19
N LEU A 9 11.17 87.72 16.16
CA LEU A 9 11.97 86.54 15.89
C LEU A 9 13.40 86.73 16.44
N SER A 10 13.73 85.98 17.49
CA SER A 10 15.09 85.88 18.03
C SER A 10 15.90 84.86 17.23
N LEU A 11 17.00 85.31 16.63
CA LEU A 11 17.91 84.50 15.83
C LEU A 11 18.85 83.70 16.74
N TRP A 12 18.66 82.38 16.84
CA TRP A 12 19.63 81.47 17.44
C TRP A 12 20.40 80.74 16.33
N LEU A 13 21.70 80.97 16.22
CA LEU A 13 22.60 80.16 15.39
C LEU A 13 22.72 78.76 16.02
N LEU A 14 22.18 77.76 15.33
CA LEU A 14 22.41 76.35 15.63
C LEU A 14 23.78 75.92 15.11
N GLY A 15 24.73 75.70 16.03
CA GLY A 15 25.97 74.99 15.74
C GLY A 15 25.67 73.51 15.45
N SER A 16 25.93 73.08 14.21
CA SER A 16 25.74 71.71 13.77
C SER A 16 26.83 70.79 14.31
N CYS A 17 26.54 70.07 15.41
CA CYS A 17 27.33 68.91 15.82
C CYS A 17 26.91 67.68 15.00
N ALA A 18 27.72 67.29 14.03
CA ALA A 18 27.56 66.02 13.31
C ALA A 18 27.86 64.85 14.27
N ARG A 19 26.84 64.09 14.67
CA ARG A 19 27.01 62.77 15.30
C ARG A 19 27.12 61.70 14.21
N PRO A 20 28.13 60.82 14.25
CA PRO A 20 28.17 59.69 13.33
C PRO A 20 27.05 58.70 13.68
N LEU A 21 26.24 58.34 12.69
CA LEU A 21 25.27 57.24 12.80
C LEU A 21 26.03 55.92 12.93
N SER A 22 26.10 55.36 14.13
CA SER A 22 26.57 54.00 14.34
C SER A 22 25.50 53.02 13.82
N ARG A 23 25.81 52.33 12.72
CA ARG A 23 24.99 51.24 12.18
C ARG A 23 24.87 50.12 13.23
N PRO A 24 23.66 49.65 13.58
CA PRO A 24 23.54 48.51 14.48
C PRO A 24 24.20 47.27 13.84
N PRO A 25 24.86 46.41 14.64
CA PRO A 25 25.48 45.21 14.13
C PRO A 25 24.42 44.34 13.46
N ALA A 26 24.73 43.86 12.25
CA ALA A 26 23.86 42.92 11.56
C ALA A 26 23.78 41.64 12.40
N THR A 27 22.61 41.33 12.94
CA THR A 27 22.31 40.03 13.52
C THR A 27 22.40 39.00 12.41
N ALA A 28 23.46 38.19 12.43
CA ALA A 28 23.55 37.02 11.58
C ALA A 28 22.36 36.11 11.90
N ALA A 29 21.54 35.82 10.89
CA ALA A 29 20.47 34.83 11.01
C ALA A 29 21.09 33.49 11.42
N ALA A 30 20.56 32.87 12.47
CA ALA A 30 20.98 31.53 12.87
C ALA A 30 20.77 30.56 11.68
N PRO A 31 21.70 29.62 11.44
CA PRO A 31 21.52 28.65 10.37
C PRO A 31 20.22 27.87 10.63
N VAL A 32 19.32 27.88 9.65
CA VAL A 32 18.14 27.02 9.67
C VAL A 32 18.65 25.59 9.62
N ALA A 33 18.46 24.84 10.70
CA ALA A 33 18.78 23.43 10.73
C ALA A 33 17.91 22.73 9.67
N VAL A 34 18.53 22.34 8.55
CA VAL A 34 17.90 21.47 7.58
C VAL A 34 17.75 20.12 8.27
N ALA A 35 16.52 19.73 8.60
CA ALA A 35 16.25 18.40 9.13
C ALA A 35 16.84 17.37 8.17
N ALA A 36 17.71 16.50 8.67
CA ALA A 36 18.28 15.44 7.86
C ALA A 36 17.14 14.64 7.21
N ALA A 37 17.25 14.38 5.90
CA ALA A 37 16.26 13.56 5.21
C ALA A 37 16.11 12.21 5.93
N ALA A 38 14.88 11.78 6.21
CA ALA A 38 14.64 10.47 6.77
C ALA A 38 14.99 9.40 5.72
N THR A 39 16.11 8.72 5.91
CA THR A 39 16.59 7.65 5.02
C THR A 39 16.31 6.26 5.60
N PHE A 40 16.28 5.23 4.76
CA PHE A 40 16.21 3.82 5.16
C PHE A 40 17.27 2.99 4.42
N ALA A 41 17.55 1.77 4.90
CA ALA A 41 18.52 0.86 4.30
C ALA A 41 17.82 -0.35 3.69
N ASN A 42 18.13 -0.64 2.43
CA ASN A 42 17.66 -1.82 1.73
C ASN A 42 18.67 -2.98 1.81
N PRO A 43 18.20 -4.24 1.75
CA PRO A 43 16.79 -4.63 1.80
C PRO A 43 16.21 -4.51 3.23
N LEU A 44 14.90 -4.25 3.32
CA LEU A 44 14.18 -4.13 4.60
C LEU A 44 14.16 -5.46 5.36
N LEU A 45 14.04 -6.59 4.65
CA LEU A 45 14.13 -7.96 5.17
C LEU A 45 15.04 -8.79 4.25
N PRO A 46 15.68 -9.88 4.74
CA PRO A 46 16.55 -10.71 3.91
C PRO A 46 15.78 -11.50 2.84
N SER A 47 14.49 -11.74 3.05
CA SER A 47 13.59 -12.43 2.11
C SER A 47 12.15 -12.01 2.36
N GLY A 48 11.30 -12.24 1.35
CA GLY A 48 9.86 -12.01 1.40
C GLY A 48 9.36 -11.50 0.05
N ALA A 49 8.75 -12.38 -0.73
CA ALA A 49 8.10 -12.00 -1.98
C ALA A 49 6.77 -11.31 -1.70
N ASP A 50 6.31 -10.48 -2.64
CA ASP A 50 4.99 -9.86 -2.62
C ASP A 50 4.75 -9.00 -1.36
N PRO A 51 5.64 -8.02 -1.06
CA PRO A 51 5.51 -7.20 0.14
C PRO A 51 4.32 -6.26 0.04
N TRP A 52 3.43 -6.30 1.03
CA TRP A 52 2.33 -5.35 1.19
C TRP A 52 2.45 -4.56 2.48
N THR A 53 2.12 -3.27 2.45
CA THR A 53 2.04 -2.44 3.66
C THR A 53 0.90 -1.43 3.62
N ILE A 54 0.29 -1.22 4.79
CA ILE A 54 -0.71 -0.18 5.03
C ILE A 54 -0.34 0.61 6.28
N TYR A 55 -0.48 1.94 6.22
CA TYR A 55 -0.35 2.81 7.39
C TYR A 55 -1.71 3.09 8.00
N TYR A 56 -1.87 2.81 9.29
CA TYR A 56 -3.12 3.01 10.01
C TYR A 56 -2.86 3.33 11.48
N ALA A 57 -3.56 4.36 12.00
CA ALA A 57 -3.56 4.74 13.41
C ALA A 57 -2.16 4.83 14.06
N GLY A 58 -1.17 5.38 13.35
CA GLY A 58 0.18 5.58 13.87
C GLY A 58 1.18 4.45 13.63
N TYR A 59 0.75 3.37 12.96
CA TYR A 59 1.58 2.19 12.69
C TYR A 59 1.54 1.82 11.21
N TYR A 60 2.66 1.29 10.72
CA TYR A 60 2.70 0.46 9.53
C TYR A 60 2.38 -0.99 9.92
N TYR A 61 1.47 -1.57 9.17
CA TYR A 61 1.24 -3.01 9.13
C TYR A 61 1.83 -3.55 7.84
N TYR A 62 2.57 -4.64 7.93
CA TYR A 62 3.27 -5.23 6.80
C TYR A 62 3.00 -6.73 6.73
N THR A 63 2.97 -7.28 5.52
CA THR A 63 2.92 -8.72 5.27
C THR A 63 3.63 -9.05 3.96
N HIS A 64 3.91 -10.32 3.73
CA HIS A 64 4.53 -10.84 2.52
C HIS A 64 4.28 -12.35 2.41
N THR A 65 4.58 -12.93 1.26
CA THR A 65 4.47 -14.37 1.02
C THR A 65 5.44 -15.17 1.87
N THR A 66 4.88 -15.95 2.82
CA THR A 66 5.64 -16.96 3.56
C THR A 66 5.55 -18.36 2.94
N GLY A 67 4.60 -18.56 2.03
CA GLY A 67 4.26 -19.84 1.40
C GLY A 67 3.42 -20.80 2.25
N SER A 68 3.26 -20.54 3.56
CA SER A 68 2.65 -21.51 4.49
C SER A 68 1.65 -20.93 5.48
N ASN A 69 1.67 -19.62 5.73
CA ASN A 69 0.79 -18.94 6.67
C ASN A 69 0.70 -17.44 6.37
N LEU A 70 -0.20 -16.76 7.05
CA LEU A 70 -0.34 -15.31 6.99
C LEU A 70 0.27 -14.70 8.25
N THR A 71 1.39 -14.01 8.08
CA THR A 71 2.07 -13.29 9.16
C THR A 71 1.91 -11.79 8.95
N LEU A 72 1.55 -11.06 10.01
CA LEU A 72 1.56 -9.59 10.03
C LEU A 72 2.71 -9.09 10.90
N TRP A 73 3.33 -8.01 10.46
CA TRP A 73 4.26 -7.19 11.23
C TRP A 73 3.60 -5.86 11.57
N LYS A 74 3.93 -5.30 12.73
CA LYS A 74 3.48 -3.98 13.18
C LYS A 74 4.66 -3.16 13.64
N THR A 75 4.83 -1.97 13.08
CA THR A 75 5.94 -1.08 13.41
C THR A 75 5.55 0.39 13.29
N LYS A 76 6.23 1.29 14.00
CA LYS A 76 6.09 2.75 13.78
C LYS A 76 6.90 3.24 12.58
N SER A 77 7.89 2.47 12.15
CA SER A 77 8.78 2.78 11.04
C SER A 77 9.12 1.53 10.25
N LEU A 78 8.94 1.57 8.92
CA LEU A 78 9.34 0.47 8.03
C LEU A 78 10.86 0.22 8.06
N ALA A 79 11.68 1.21 8.45
CA ALA A 79 13.11 1.01 8.64
C ALA A 79 13.43 0.04 9.80
N GLU A 80 12.51 -0.14 10.73
CA GLU A 80 12.64 -1.02 11.91
C GLU A 80 11.96 -2.39 11.68
N LEU A 81 11.54 -2.70 10.46
CA LEU A 81 10.78 -3.91 10.13
C LEU A 81 11.51 -5.21 10.56
N LYS A 82 12.84 -5.22 10.54
CA LYS A 82 13.68 -6.36 10.98
C LYS A 82 13.44 -6.76 12.43
N THR A 83 13.11 -5.80 13.28
CA THR A 83 12.90 -5.97 14.73
C THR A 83 11.45 -5.72 15.15
N ALA A 84 10.56 -5.51 14.19
CA ALA A 84 9.15 -5.23 14.45
C ALA A 84 8.45 -6.41 15.13
N GLU A 85 7.42 -6.09 15.92
CA GLU A 85 6.48 -7.09 16.41
C GLU A 85 5.86 -7.82 15.22
N LYS A 86 5.79 -9.15 15.27
CA LYS A 86 5.15 -9.96 14.24
C LYS A 86 4.35 -11.10 14.84
N LYS A 87 3.29 -11.50 14.15
CA LYS A 87 2.41 -12.59 14.56
C LYS A 87 1.89 -13.35 13.35
N VAL A 88 1.90 -14.68 13.43
CA VAL A 88 1.11 -15.53 12.53
C VAL A 88 -0.35 -15.32 12.91
N VAL A 89 -1.10 -14.65 12.05
CA VAL A 89 -2.50 -14.29 12.32
C VAL A 89 -3.49 -15.33 11.78
N TRP A 90 -3.05 -16.13 10.82
CA TRP A 90 -3.83 -17.25 10.28
C TRP A 90 -2.90 -18.33 9.72
N THR A 91 -3.29 -19.58 9.92
CA THR A 91 -2.65 -20.78 9.39
C THR A 91 -3.68 -21.52 8.55
N PRO A 92 -3.33 -21.99 7.33
CA PRO A 92 -4.26 -22.71 6.49
C PRO A 92 -4.77 -23.99 7.15
N PRO A 93 -6.01 -24.41 6.84
CA PRO A 93 -6.52 -25.71 7.28
C PRO A 93 -5.67 -26.84 6.69
N ALA A 94 -5.66 -28.00 7.34
CA ALA A 94 -4.86 -29.14 6.90
C ALA A 94 -5.26 -29.67 5.51
N THR A 95 -6.54 -29.50 5.15
CA THR A 95 -7.14 -29.88 3.87
C THR A 95 -8.15 -28.81 3.46
N GLY A 96 -8.51 -28.79 2.17
CA GLY A 96 -9.50 -27.86 1.64
C GLY A 96 -8.95 -27.03 0.47
N PRO A 97 -9.81 -26.18 -0.10
CA PRO A 97 -9.50 -25.43 -1.32
C PRO A 97 -8.50 -24.27 -1.11
N ASN A 98 -8.24 -23.87 0.14
CA ASN A 98 -7.28 -22.84 0.55
C ASN A 98 -6.21 -23.38 1.52
N SER A 99 -5.80 -24.64 1.35
CA SER A 99 -4.92 -25.35 2.30
C SER A 99 -3.43 -25.33 1.93
N ARG A 100 -3.09 -24.93 0.70
CA ARG A 100 -1.74 -25.00 0.14
C ARG A 100 -1.41 -23.72 -0.63
N GLU A 101 -0.11 -23.53 -0.87
CA GLU A 101 0.43 -22.44 -1.70
C GLU A 101 -0.11 -21.04 -1.31
N ILE A 102 0.17 -20.63 -0.07
CA ILE A 102 -0.34 -19.37 0.47
C ILE A 102 0.52 -18.21 -0.01
N TRP A 103 0.00 -17.40 -0.94
CA TRP A 103 0.75 -16.35 -1.65
C TRP A 103 0.10 -14.97 -1.55
N ALA A 104 0.94 -13.96 -1.78
CA ALA A 104 0.64 -12.54 -1.98
C ALA A 104 -0.48 -11.98 -1.08
N PRO A 105 -0.32 -12.02 0.26
CA PRO A 105 -1.33 -11.46 1.12
C PRO A 105 -1.32 -9.93 1.09
N GLU A 106 -2.51 -9.33 1.04
CA GLU A 106 -2.70 -7.88 1.24
C GLU A 106 -3.66 -7.60 2.39
N LEU A 107 -3.26 -6.68 3.28
CA LEU A 107 -4.06 -6.22 4.42
C LEU A 107 -4.72 -4.88 4.14
N HIS A 108 -6.04 -4.83 4.22
CA HIS A 108 -6.83 -3.62 3.99
C HIS A 108 -7.73 -3.30 5.19
N PHE A 109 -7.95 -2.01 5.46
CA PHE A 109 -8.96 -1.56 6.42
C PHE A 109 -10.15 -0.97 5.66
N LEU A 110 -11.26 -1.67 5.65
CA LEU A 110 -12.44 -1.35 4.84
C LEU A 110 -13.68 -1.38 5.72
N GLN A 111 -14.54 -0.38 5.60
CA GLN A 111 -15.86 -0.37 6.26
C GLN A 111 -15.79 -0.67 7.78
N GLY A 112 -14.74 -0.19 8.45
CA GLY A 112 -14.52 -0.34 9.89
C GLY A 112 -13.91 -1.68 10.34
N LYS A 113 -13.45 -2.53 9.42
CA LYS A 113 -12.85 -3.84 9.72
C LYS A 113 -11.59 -4.09 8.89
N TRP A 114 -10.80 -5.04 9.34
CA TRP A 114 -9.63 -5.53 8.62
C TRP A 114 -10.00 -6.69 7.70
N TYR A 115 -9.41 -6.69 6.50
CA TYR A 115 -9.53 -7.75 5.52
C TYR A 115 -8.16 -8.17 5.04
N ILE A 116 -7.90 -9.48 4.96
CA ILE A 116 -6.74 -10.02 4.26
C ILE A 116 -7.23 -10.71 3.00
N TYR A 117 -6.74 -10.26 1.85
CA TYR A 117 -6.88 -10.93 0.56
C TYR A 117 -5.62 -11.75 0.34
N TYR A 118 -5.74 -13.04 -0.01
CA TYR A 118 -4.59 -13.90 -0.24
C TYR A 118 -4.92 -14.95 -1.29
N SER A 119 -3.89 -15.43 -1.98
CA SER A 119 -4.01 -16.53 -2.94
C SER A 119 -3.73 -17.85 -2.24
N ALA A 120 -4.53 -18.86 -2.55
CA ALA A 120 -4.31 -20.22 -2.06
C ALA A 120 -4.99 -21.26 -2.94
N ASP A 121 -4.51 -22.50 -2.85
CA ASP A 121 -5.03 -23.64 -3.59
C ASP A 121 -5.12 -24.93 -2.75
N ALA A 122 -5.37 -26.04 -3.44
CA ALA A 122 -5.38 -27.39 -2.87
C ALA A 122 -4.10 -28.21 -3.16
N GLY A 123 -3.04 -27.59 -3.66
CA GLY A 123 -1.71 -28.18 -3.89
C GLY A 123 -1.43 -28.63 -5.32
N THR A 124 -2.17 -28.16 -6.31
CA THR A 124 -1.98 -28.55 -7.73
C THR A 124 -1.61 -27.38 -8.64
N ASN A 125 -1.67 -26.16 -8.14
CA ASN A 125 -1.65 -24.88 -8.83
C ASN A 125 -2.91 -24.54 -9.64
N GLN A 126 -3.56 -25.49 -10.32
CA GLN A 126 -4.73 -25.17 -11.18
C GLN A 126 -5.95 -24.67 -10.39
N THR A 127 -6.01 -24.96 -9.09
CA THR A 127 -7.12 -24.56 -8.21
C THR A 127 -6.88 -23.25 -7.46
N HIS A 128 -5.80 -22.50 -7.75
CA HIS A 128 -5.56 -21.22 -7.11
C HIS A 128 -6.72 -20.25 -7.31
N ARG A 129 -7.11 -19.64 -6.20
CA ARG A 129 -8.15 -18.61 -6.10
C ARG A 129 -7.72 -17.58 -5.08
N VAL A 130 -8.37 -16.42 -5.12
CA VAL A 130 -8.25 -15.41 -4.07
C VAL A 130 -9.30 -15.67 -2.99
N TRP A 131 -8.86 -15.58 -1.74
CA TRP A 131 -9.63 -15.83 -0.53
C TRP A 131 -9.59 -14.62 0.38
N VAL A 132 -10.62 -14.47 1.22
CA VAL A 132 -10.75 -13.29 2.09
C VAL A 132 -10.91 -13.72 3.54
N LEU A 133 -10.11 -13.13 4.42
CA LEU A 133 -10.31 -13.18 5.88
C LEU A 133 -10.81 -11.83 6.39
N GLU A 134 -11.66 -11.83 7.41
CA GLU A 134 -12.15 -10.63 8.09
C GLU A 134 -11.76 -10.63 9.57
N ASN A 135 -11.36 -9.48 10.11
CA ASN A 135 -11.16 -9.28 11.55
C ASN A 135 -11.72 -7.93 12.01
N SER A 136 -12.54 -7.95 13.07
CA SER A 136 -13.16 -6.75 13.65
C SER A 136 -12.39 -6.14 14.82
N SER A 137 -11.26 -6.74 15.22
CA SER A 137 -10.39 -6.16 16.24
C SER A 137 -9.81 -4.82 15.76
N PRO A 138 -9.72 -3.78 16.61
CA PRO A 138 -9.03 -2.54 16.26
C PRO A 138 -7.56 -2.76 15.87
N ASP A 139 -6.90 -3.75 16.49
CA ASP A 139 -5.55 -4.18 16.13
C ASP A 139 -5.61 -5.51 15.35
N PRO A 140 -5.17 -5.56 14.08
CA PRO A 140 -5.24 -6.78 13.25
C PRO A 140 -4.30 -7.89 13.72
N LEU A 141 -3.34 -7.60 14.61
CA LEU A 141 -2.56 -8.63 15.31
C LEU A 141 -3.38 -9.31 16.42
N GLN A 142 -4.54 -8.79 16.79
CA GLN A 142 -5.42 -9.35 17.82
C GLN A 142 -6.77 -9.76 17.26
N GLY A 143 -7.61 -10.42 18.07
CA GLY A 143 -8.91 -10.92 17.64
C GLY A 143 -8.82 -12.20 16.82
N THR A 144 -9.92 -12.51 16.12
CA THR A 144 -10.09 -13.74 15.35
C THR A 144 -10.33 -13.40 13.89
N TRP A 145 -9.56 -14.02 13.00
CA TRP A 145 -9.76 -13.93 11.56
C TRP A 145 -10.83 -14.94 11.12
N ILE A 146 -11.91 -14.42 10.55
CA ILE A 146 -13.06 -15.19 10.05
C ILE A 146 -12.87 -15.39 8.55
N ASP A 147 -12.89 -16.65 8.10
CA ASP A 147 -12.87 -16.98 6.68
C ASP A 147 -14.19 -16.55 6.00
N ARG A 148 -14.10 -15.63 5.03
CA ARG A 148 -15.22 -15.15 4.21
C ARG A 148 -15.36 -15.94 2.91
N GLY A 149 -14.49 -16.91 2.68
CA GLY A 149 -14.47 -17.78 1.52
C GLY A 149 -13.79 -17.14 0.32
N LYS A 150 -14.01 -17.78 -0.82
CA LYS A 150 -13.44 -17.39 -2.11
C LYS A 150 -14.09 -16.12 -2.64
N LEU A 151 -13.26 -15.19 -3.12
CA LEU A 151 -13.68 -14.03 -3.88
C LEU A 151 -13.59 -14.34 -5.38
N ALA A 152 -14.72 -14.64 -5.99
CA ALA A 152 -14.80 -14.98 -7.41
C ALA A 152 -16.11 -14.51 -8.04
N ASP A 153 -16.11 -14.42 -9.37
CA ASP A 153 -17.33 -14.37 -10.17
C ASP A 153 -17.88 -15.81 -10.30
N PRO A 154 -19.06 -16.15 -9.76
CA PRO A 154 -19.60 -17.50 -9.86
C PRO A 154 -19.84 -17.98 -11.30
N ALA A 155 -20.05 -17.05 -12.24
CA ALA A 155 -20.23 -17.39 -13.65
C ALA A 155 -18.89 -17.63 -14.37
N ASN A 156 -17.79 -17.13 -13.82
CA ASN A 156 -16.45 -17.18 -14.43
C ASN A 156 -15.37 -17.45 -13.36
N ASP A 157 -15.56 -18.54 -12.61
CA ASP A 157 -14.69 -18.95 -11.52
C ASP A 157 -13.39 -19.61 -12.04
N ARG A 158 -12.48 -18.77 -12.55
CA ARG A 158 -11.19 -19.17 -13.13
C ARG A 158 -10.05 -19.02 -12.14
N TRP A 159 -8.89 -19.56 -12.52
CA TRP A 159 -7.64 -19.36 -11.79
C TRP A 159 -7.38 -17.87 -11.55
N ALA A 160 -7.08 -17.52 -10.29
CA ALA A 160 -6.94 -16.14 -9.84
C ALA A 160 -5.95 -16.05 -8.68
N ILE A 161 -5.02 -15.11 -8.76
CA ILE A 161 -4.05 -14.77 -7.72
C ILE A 161 -3.89 -13.25 -7.60
N ASP A 162 -3.05 -12.81 -6.66
CA ASP A 162 -2.61 -11.42 -6.46
C ASP A 162 -3.78 -10.43 -6.40
N GLY A 163 -4.74 -10.75 -5.53
CA GLY A 163 -5.94 -9.95 -5.36
C GLY A 163 -5.69 -8.68 -4.55
N SER A 164 -5.98 -7.53 -5.14
CA SER A 164 -5.97 -6.22 -4.48
C SER A 164 -7.32 -5.52 -4.58
N VAL A 165 -7.52 -4.48 -3.77
CA VAL A 165 -8.75 -3.69 -3.74
C VAL A 165 -8.46 -2.21 -3.65
N PHE A 166 -9.33 -1.40 -4.27
CA PHE A 166 -9.27 0.05 -4.17
C PHE A 166 -10.67 0.66 -4.28
N GLU A 167 -10.82 1.84 -3.69
CA GLU A 167 -12.04 2.65 -3.83
C GLU A 167 -11.85 3.72 -4.90
N ASN A 168 -12.87 3.91 -5.73
CA ASN A 168 -12.94 4.99 -6.71
C ASN A 168 -14.37 5.52 -6.79
N LYS A 169 -14.55 6.84 -6.58
CA LYS A 169 -15.86 7.51 -6.61
C LYS A 169 -16.94 6.85 -5.74
N GLY A 170 -16.56 6.35 -4.55
CA GLY A 170 -17.46 5.70 -3.60
C GLY A 170 -17.83 4.25 -3.94
N GLN A 171 -17.19 3.65 -4.95
CA GLN A 171 -17.34 2.25 -5.31
C GLN A 171 -16.04 1.49 -5.01
N LEU A 172 -16.17 0.35 -4.32
CA LEU A 172 -15.07 -0.59 -4.09
C LEU A 172 -14.89 -1.49 -5.31
N TYR A 173 -13.65 -1.71 -5.73
CA TYR A 173 -13.28 -2.59 -6.83
C TYR A 173 -12.28 -3.64 -6.36
N PHE A 174 -12.39 -4.83 -6.97
CA PHE A 174 -11.42 -5.92 -6.85
C PHE A 174 -10.63 -6.03 -8.15
N ILE A 175 -9.31 -6.08 -8.05
CA ILE A 175 -8.38 -6.26 -9.17
C ILE A 175 -7.49 -7.47 -8.89
N TRP A 176 -7.22 -8.30 -9.90
CA TRP A 176 -6.43 -9.53 -9.73
C TRP A 176 -5.77 -9.97 -11.02
N SER A 177 -4.77 -10.85 -10.91
CA SER A 177 -4.21 -11.62 -12.03
C SER A 177 -4.97 -12.94 -12.19
N GLY A 178 -5.43 -13.27 -13.40
CA GLY A 178 -6.18 -14.49 -13.64
C GLY A 178 -6.04 -15.08 -15.04
N TRP A 179 -6.62 -16.26 -15.23
CA TRP A 179 -6.74 -16.89 -16.55
C TRP A 179 -8.09 -16.55 -17.21
N GLU A 180 -8.08 -16.40 -18.53
CA GLU A 180 -9.30 -16.24 -19.33
C GLU A 180 -10.15 -17.52 -19.38
N GLY A 181 -9.47 -18.68 -19.41
CA GLY A 181 -10.08 -20.00 -19.43
C GLY A 181 -9.52 -20.93 -18.35
N ASP A 182 -9.63 -22.23 -18.58
CA ASP A 182 -9.21 -23.25 -17.60
C ASP A 182 -7.77 -23.76 -17.81
N THR A 183 -7.06 -23.19 -18.78
CA THR A 183 -5.73 -23.67 -19.17
C THR A 183 -4.65 -22.66 -18.78
N ASN A 184 -3.60 -23.17 -18.16
CA ASN A 184 -2.41 -22.40 -17.87
C ASN A 184 -1.71 -21.97 -19.17
N GLY A 185 -1.18 -20.75 -19.21
CA GLY A 185 -0.44 -20.26 -20.38
C GLY A 185 -0.42 -18.74 -20.46
N ARG A 186 -1.46 -18.06 -19.98
CA ARG A 186 -1.50 -16.60 -19.94
C ARG A 186 -2.25 -16.10 -18.73
N GLN A 187 -1.59 -15.21 -18.00
CA GLN A 187 -2.19 -14.42 -16.94
C GLN A 187 -2.57 -13.04 -17.46
N SER A 188 -3.64 -12.45 -16.94
CA SER A 188 -4.15 -11.15 -17.34
C SER A 188 -4.77 -10.44 -16.15
N ILE A 189 -4.77 -9.10 -16.17
CA ILE A 189 -5.33 -8.29 -15.10
C ILE A 189 -6.81 -8.07 -15.36
N TYR A 190 -7.63 -8.45 -14.39
CA TYR A 190 -9.07 -8.27 -14.40
C TYR A 190 -9.54 -7.36 -13.28
N LEU A 191 -10.67 -6.70 -13.49
CA LEU A 191 -11.28 -5.77 -12.53
C LEU A 191 -12.78 -6.04 -12.43
N ALA A 192 -13.33 -6.03 -11.21
CA ALA A 192 -14.77 -6.14 -10.98
C ALA A 192 -15.23 -5.21 -9.84
N PRO A 193 -16.44 -4.62 -9.92
CA PRO A 193 -17.01 -3.90 -8.79
C PRO A 193 -17.36 -4.86 -7.66
N MET A 194 -17.29 -4.39 -6.41
CA MET A 194 -17.63 -5.17 -5.21
C MET A 194 -18.90 -4.67 -4.53
N ARG A 195 -19.73 -5.60 -4.06
CA ARG A 195 -20.93 -5.30 -3.25
C ARG A 195 -20.56 -5.07 -1.78
N ASN A 196 -19.58 -5.83 -1.31
CA ASN A 196 -18.98 -5.74 0.02
C ASN A 196 -17.52 -6.24 -0.11
N PRO A 197 -16.68 -6.11 0.93
CA PRO A 197 -15.25 -6.45 0.84
C PRO A 197 -14.93 -7.92 0.49
N TRP A 198 -15.90 -8.83 0.42
CA TRP A 198 -15.69 -10.24 0.07
C TRP A 198 -16.68 -10.75 -0.97
N THR A 199 -17.35 -9.87 -1.72
CA THR A 199 -18.27 -10.31 -2.77
C THR A 199 -18.33 -9.34 -3.94
N LEU A 200 -18.17 -9.87 -5.15
CA LEU A 200 -18.34 -9.10 -6.39
C LEU A 200 -19.80 -8.65 -6.59
N ALA A 201 -19.97 -7.48 -7.19
CA ALA A 201 -21.25 -6.87 -7.53
C ALA A 201 -21.66 -7.10 -9.00
N GLY A 202 -20.78 -7.63 -9.83
CA GLY A 202 -21.03 -7.81 -11.26
C GLY A 202 -19.89 -8.56 -11.96
N PRO A 203 -20.00 -8.70 -13.30
CA PRO A 203 -18.98 -9.35 -14.10
C PRO A 203 -17.67 -8.57 -14.06
N HIS A 204 -16.60 -9.26 -14.37
CA HIS A 204 -15.28 -8.68 -14.49
C HIS A 204 -15.02 -8.13 -15.90
N VAL A 205 -14.06 -7.22 -16.00
CA VAL A 205 -13.55 -6.70 -17.26
C VAL A 205 -12.05 -6.96 -17.35
N LEU A 206 -11.56 -7.23 -18.57
CA LEU A 206 -10.13 -7.30 -18.85
C LEU A 206 -9.54 -5.88 -18.85
N VAL A 207 -8.50 -5.65 -18.05
CA VAL A 207 -7.78 -4.37 -17.96
C VAL A 207 -6.48 -4.42 -18.76
N SER A 208 -5.69 -5.49 -18.59
CA SER A 208 -4.39 -5.65 -19.22
C SER A 208 -4.11 -7.12 -19.53
N THR A 209 -3.42 -7.38 -20.64
CA THR A 209 -2.94 -8.70 -21.03
C THR A 209 -1.54 -8.55 -21.65
N PRO A 210 -0.63 -9.53 -21.51
CA PRO A 210 0.71 -9.46 -22.08
C PRO A 210 0.71 -9.22 -23.59
N THR A 211 1.11 -8.02 -24.00
CA THR A 211 1.19 -7.61 -25.40
C THR A 211 2.62 -7.30 -25.84
N TYR A 212 3.47 -6.88 -24.92
CA TYR A 212 4.85 -6.50 -25.19
C TYR A 212 5.82 -7.64 -24.94
N ALA A 213 6.94 -7.66 -25.68
CA ALA A 213 7.95 -8.71 -25.56
C ALA A 213 8.52 -8.84 -24.13
N TRP A 214 8.59 -7.75 -23.37
CA TRP A 214 9.09 -7.79 -21.99
C TRP A 214 8.12 -8.47 -21.01
N GLU A 215 6.82 -8.54 -21.33
CA GLU A 215 5.77 -9.21 -20.54
C GLU A 215 5.68 -10.73 -20.83
N ARG A 216 6.44 -11.21 -21.82
CA ARG A 216 6.40 -12.60 -22.32
C ARG A 216 7.70 -13.35 -22.07
N ASN A 217 8.43 -13.00 -21.02
CA ASN A 217 9.64 -13.71 -20.61
C ASN A 217 9.31 -14.74 -19.52
N GLY A 218 8.55 -15.78 -19.86
CA GLY A 218 8.11 -16.81 -18.92
C GLY A 218 8.38 -18.24 -19.38
N ASP A 219 9.53 -18.48 -20.01
CA ASP A 219 9.98 -19.85 -20.32
C ASP A 219 10.16 -20.67 -19.03
N LEU A 220 9.45 -21.79 -18.93
CA LEU A 220 9.47 -22.68 -17.78
C LEU A 220 10.23 -23.97 -18.14
N GLY A 221 11.18 -24.36 -17.28
CA GLY A 221 11.97 -25.60 -17.48
C GLY A 221 11.29 -26.89 -16.99
N ALA A 222 10.00 -26.88 -16.67
CA ALA A 222 9.33 -27.95 -15.92
C ALA A 222 8.36 -28.79 -16.77
N THR A 223 8.20 -30.07 -16.43
CA THR A 223 7.32 -31.02 -17.13
C THR A 223 5.83 -30.90 -16.76
N ILE A 224 5.51 -30.24 -15.64
CA ILE A 224 4.14 -30.14 -15.07
C ILE A 224 3.42 -28.87 -15.53
N ASN A 225 4.16 -27.83 -15.90
CA ASN A 225 3.63 -26.58 -16.44
C ASN A 225 3.80 -26.56 -17.97
N PRO A 226 3.05 -25.74 -18.71
CA PRO A 226 3.38 -25.49 -20.11
C PRO A 226 4.83 -24.99 -20.21
N PRO A 227 5.55 -25.27 -21.32
CA PRO A 227 6.92 -24.82 -21.51
C PRO A 227 7.11 -23.30 -21.44
N HIS A 228 6.03 -22.54 -21.58
CA HIS A 228 6.02 -21.09 -21.56
C HIS A 228 4.73 -20.57 -20.94
N VAL A 229 4.82 -19.47 -20.21
CA VAL A 229 3.68 -18.68 -19.72
C VAL A 229 3.89 -17.19 -20.01
N ASP A 230 2.84 -16.52 -20.49
CA ASP A 230 2.76 -15.07 -20.54
C ASP A 230 2.27 -14.56 -19.18
N VAL A 231 3.10 -13.82 -18.46
CA VAL A 231 2.83 -13.42 -17.06
C VAL A 231 2.46 -11.94 -17.01
N ASN A 232 1.29 -11.67 -16.43
CA ASN A 232 0.84 -10.34 -16.02
C ASN A 232 0.38 -10.48 -14.57
N GLU A 233 1.35 -10.67 -13.68
CA GLU A 233 1.14 -10.82 -12.24
C GLU A 233 0.88 -9.46 -11.59
N GLY A 234 0.24 -9.50 -10.42
CA GLY A 234 -0.63 -8.44 -9.91
C GLY A 234 -0.02 -7.04 -9.74
N PRO A 235 -0.89 -6.02 -9.62
CA PRO A 235 -0.51 -4.65 -9.31
C PRO A 235 0.09 -4.46 -7.90
#